data_AF-A0A515CTG4-F1
#
_entry.id   AF-A0A515CTG4-F1
#
_cell.length_a   1.000
_cell.length_b   1.000
_cell.length_c   1.000
_cell.angle_alpha   90.00
_cell.angle_beta   90.00
_cell.angle_gamma   90.00
#
_symmetry.space_group_name_H-M   'P 1'
#
loop_
_entity.id
_entity.type
_entity.pdbx_description
1 polymer ?
#
loop_
_entity_poly.entity_id
_entity_poly.type
_entity_poly.pdbx_seq_one_letter_code
_entity_poly.pdbx_strand_id
1 'polypeptide(L)'
;MSSMTSDQLQRVCNACIARCRTGNHWPPDFAEFVALVAECGGGVLGLSVDDVLAENKRWRNEFYRYSSTEAFPWKHPVLYQICIVLKRKGIDFKLTEKELRDLAAKELAYWEKRAEGGIPIPPIRRQLAAPKAPPGPTPAELAYAEYKRKKNLG
;
A
#
# COMPACT_ATOMS: atom_id res chain seq x y z
N MET A 1 26.58 4.73 2.40
CA MET A 1 25.92 5.81 1.63
C MET A 1 25.02 5.14 0.62
N SER A 2 23.71 5.31 0.72
CA SER A 2 22.77 4.72 -0.24
C SER A 2 22.89 5.48 -1.57
N SER A 3 23.32 4.81 -2.63
CA SER A 3 23.30 5.36 -3.99
C SER A 3 21.85 5.50 -4.47
N MET A 4 21.52 6.58 -5.19
CA MET A 4 20.21 6.71 -5.83
C MET A 4 19.92 5.50 -6.74
N THR A 5 18.69 5.01 -6.74
CA THR A 5 18.27 3.95 -7.67
C THR A 5 18.17 4.50 -9.09
N SER A 6 18.18 3.62 -10.09
CA SER A 6 18.03 4.00 -11.50
C SER A 6 16.74 4.79 -11.75
N ASP A 7 15.66 4.46 -11.06
CA ASP A 7 14.39 5.16 -11.20
C ASP A 7 14.46 6.59 -10.64
N GLN A 8 15.15 6.77 -9.51
CA GLN A 8 15.34 8.10 -8.92
C GLN A 8 16.21 8.96 -9.83
N LEU A 9 17.29 8.40 -10.38
CA LEU A 9 18.15 9.09 -11.36
C LEU A 9 17.37 9.50 -12.60
N GLN A 10 16.56 8.59 -13.17
CA GLN A 10 15.76 8.89 -14.35
C GLN A 10 14.77 10.05 -14.10
N ARG A 11 14.12 10.08 -12.93
CA ARG A 11 13.20 11.17 -12.55
C ARG A 11 13.91 12.51 -12.47
N VAL A 12 15.04 12.56 -11.76
CA VAL A 12 15.82 13.79 -11.62
C VAL A 12 16.33 14.26 -12.98
N CYS A 13 16.86 13.37 -13.82
CA CYS A 13 17.28 13.72 -15.18
C CYS A 13 16.12 14.28 -16.02
N ASN A 14 14.94 13.65 -15.97
CA ASN A 14 13.75 14.13 -16.67
C ASN A 14 13.32 15.52 -16.16
N ALA A 15 13.41 15.77 -14.84
CA ALA A 15 13.10 17.07 -14.25
C ALA A 15 14.10 18.16 -14.71
N CYS A 16 15.40 17.84 -14.77
CA CYS A 16 16.39 18.76 -15.30
C CYS A 16 16.10 19.11 -16.78
N ILE A 17 15.76 18.11 -17.62
CA ILE A 17 15.39 18.33 -19.02
C ILE A 17 14.13 19.20 -19.15
N ALA A 18 13.09 18.91 -18.35
CA ALA A 18 11.85 19.68 -18.35
C ALA A 18 12.10 21.15 -17.98
N ARG A 19 12.94 21.40 -16.97
CA ARG A 19 13.33 22.75 -16.53
C ARG A 19 14.09 23.52 -17.62
N CYS A 20 14.94 22.85 -18.40
CA CYS A 20 15.61 23.50 -19.52
C CYS A 20 14.65 23.84 -20.67
N ARG A 21 13.64 23.01 -20.91
CA ARG A 21 12.59 23.30 -21.90
C ARG A 21 11.75 24.52 -21.56
N THR A 22 11.69 24.93 -20.29
CA THR A 22 10.99 26.14 -19.85
C THR A 22 11.87 27.40 -19.86
N GLY A 23 13.08 27.33 -20.42
CA GLY A 23 13.98 28.48 -20.61
C GLY A 23 15.03 28.67 -19.51
N ASN A 24 15.14 27.74 -18.55
CA ASN A 24 16.23 27.77 -17.58
C ASN A 24 17.53 27.23 -18.19
N HIS A 25 18.66 27.69 -17.68
CA HIS A 25 19.98 27.26 -18.15
C HIS A 25 20.30 25.78 -17.88
N TRP A 26 21.15 25.23 -18.75
CA TRP A 26 21.74 23.89 -18.63
C TRP A 26 23.27 23.99 -18.49
N PRO A 27 23.91 23.20 -17.62
CA PRO A 27 23.29 22.33 -16.60
C PRO A 27 22.68 23.16 -15.45
N PRO A 28 21.78 22.57 -14.63
CA PRO A 28 21.43 23.16 -13.34
C PRO A 28 22.70 23.39 -12.52
N ASP A 29 22.74 24.47 -11.75
CA ASP A 29 23.79 24.63 -10.76
C ASP A 29 23.64 23.57 -9.64
N PHE A 30 24.63 23.50 -8.75
CA PHE A 30 24.62 22.47 -7.70
C PHE A 30 23.43 22.61 -6.73
N ALA A 31 23.04 23.84 -6.38
CA ALA A 31 21.92 24.06 -5.47
C ALA A 31 20.59 23.71 -6.14
N GLU A 32 20.41 24.10 -7.39
CA GLU A 32 19.26 23.73 -8.21
C GLU A 32 19.17 22.21 -8.41
N PHE A 33 20.31 21.55 -8.66
CA PHE A 33 20.34 20.09 -8.79
C PHE A 33 19.95 19.40 -7.48
N VAL A 34 20.47 19.85 -6.33
CA VAL A 34 20.10 19.28 -5.02
C VAL A 34 18.61 19.50 -4.72
N ALA A 35 18.05 20.66 -5.07
CA ALA A 35 16.62 20.92 -4.96
C ALA A 35 15.80 19.96 -5.83
N LEU A 36 16.20 19.75 -7.10
CA LEU A 36 15.54 18.81 -7.99
C LEU A 36 15.64 17.36 -7.49
N VAL A 37 16.76 16.96 -6.89
CA VAL A 37 16.91 15.64 -6.26
C VAL A 37 15.97 15.50 -5.07
N ALA A 38 15.87 16.53 -4.22
CA ALA A 38 14.97 16.52 -3.07
C ALA A 38 13.48 16.45 -3.49
N GLU A 39 13.12 17.15 -4.56
CA GLU A 39 11.74 17.19 -5.06
C GLU A 39 11.35 15.93 -5.86
N CYS A 40 12.23 15.48 -6.77
CA CYS A 40 11.89 14.46 -7.78
C CYS A 40 12.46 13.08 -7.48
N GLY A 41 13.45 12.99 -6.58
CA GLY A 41 14.13 11.73 -6.28
C GLY A 41 13.24 10.70 -5.59
N GLY A 42 12.12 11.11 -4.98
CA GLY A 42 11.41 10.29 -4.00
C GLY A 42 12.29 10.09 -2.76
N GLY A 43 11.74 10.13 -1.55
CA GLY A 43 12.55 10.13 -0.33
C GLY A 43 13.33 8.83 -0.12
N VAL A 44 13.60 8.46 1.13
CA VAL A 44 14.42 7.26 1.43
C VAL A 44 13.84 5.96 0.84
N LEU A 45 12.54 5.93 0.56
CA LEU A 45 11.85 4.80 -0.07
C LEU A 45 11.83 4.85 -1.62
N GLY A 46 12.35 5.92 -2.24
CA GLY A 46 12.32 6.11 -3.70
C GLY A 46 10.92 6.26 -4.29
N LEU A 47 9.96 6.67 -3.48
CA LEU A 47 8.55 6.82 -3.85
C LEU A 47 8.12 8.27 -3.69
N SER A 48 7.25 8.71 -4.58
CA SER A 48 6.53 9.98 -4.50
C SER A 48 5.07 9.78 -4.10
N VAL A 49 4.38 10.85 -3.75
CA VAL A 49 2.93 10.81 -3.48
C VAL A 49 2.16 10.35 -4.72
N ASP A 50 2.63 10.73 -5.91
CA ASP A 50 2.02 10.30 -7.17
C ASP A 50 2.19 8.80 -7.42
N ASP A 51 3.33 8.21 -7.04
CA ASP A 51 3.53 6.76 -7.11
C ASP A 51 2.53 6.02 -6.20
N VAL A 52 2.31 6.55 -4.99
CA VAL A 52 1.33 6.00 -4.04
C VAL A 52 -0.08 6.04 -4.62
N LEU A 53 -0.50 7.19 -5.16
CA LEU A 53 -1.83 7.34 -5.75
C LEU A 53 -2.00 6.50 -7.02
N ALA A 54 -0.96 6.38 -7.85
CA ALA A 54 -0.95 5.53 -9.03
C ALA A 54 -1.05 4.04 -8.66
N GLU A 55 -0.31 3.59 -7.65
CA GLU A 55 -0.43 2.22 -7.13
C GLU A 55 -1.83 1.96 -6.57
N ASN A 56 -2.35 2.90 -5.77
CA ASN A 56 -3.70 2.80 -5.20
C ASN A 56 -4.76 2.70 -6.31
N LYS A 57 -4.63 3.48 -7.38
CA LYS A 57 -5.50 3.39 -8.55
C LYS A 57 -5.36 2.04 -9.26
N ARG A 58 -4.13 1.56 -9.51
CA ARG A 58 -3.89 0.23 -10.13
C ARG A 58 -4.54 -0.86 -9.30
N TRP A 59 -4.28 -0.86 -8.00
CA TRP A 59 -4.81 -1.85 -7.09
C TRP A 59 -6.35 -1.85 -7.09
N ARG A 60 -7.02 -0.71 -6.94
CA ARG A 60 -8.49 -0.64 -7.02
C ARG A 60 -9.05 -1.16 -8.35
N ASN A 61 -8.33 -0.93 -9.45
CA ASN A 61 -8.77 -1.30 -10.78
C ASN A 61 -8.46 -2.76 -11.15
N GLU A 62 -7.49 -3.41 -10.51
CA GLU A 62 -7.02 -4.75 -10.92
C GLU A 62 -7.10 -5.79 -9.80
N PHE A 63 -7.41 -5.38 -8.57
CA PHE A 63 -7.50 -6.26 -7.40
C PHE A 63 -8.42 -7.46 -7.62
N TYR A 64 -9.51 -7.30 -8.37
CA TYR A 64 -10.46 -8.38 -8.65
C TYR A 64 -9.83 -9.61 -9.34
N ARG A 65 -8.63 -9.46 -9.93
CA ARG A 65 -7.88 -10.54 -10.57
C ARG A 65 -7.12 -11.43 -9.56
N TYR A 66 -7.03 -11.02 -8.31
CA TYR A 66 -6.25 -11.68 -7.28
C TYR A 66 -7.17 -12.20 -6.16
N SER A 67 -6.78 -13.31 -5.53
CA SER A 67 -7.60 -13.94 -4.48
C SER A 67 -7.71 -13.12 -3.20
N SER A 68 -6.76 -12.21 -2.96
CA SER A 68 -6.74 -11.32 -1.79
C SER A 68 -5.82 -10.12 -2.03
N THR A 69 -5.91 -9.12 -1.15
CA THR A 69 -5.06 -7.91 -1.21
C THR A 69 -3.58 -8.25 -1.03
N GLU A 70 -3.27 -9.26 -0.22
CA GLU A 70 -1.91 -9.75 0.02
C GLU A 70 -1.31 -10.48 -1.19
N ALA A 71 -2.15 -11.05 -2.06
CA ALA A 71 -1.74 -11.73 -3.28
C ALA A 71 -1.49 -10.76 -4.45
N PHE A 72 -1.86 -9.49 -4.31
CA PHE A 72 -1.62 -8.48 -5.32
C PHE A 72 -0.10 -8.21 -5.48
N PRO A 73 0.42 -8.08 -6.71
CA PRO A 73 1.84 -7.82 -6.97
C PRO A 73 2.15 -6.34 -6.73
N TRP A 74 2.36 -5.99 -5.46
CA TRP A 74 2.76 -4.64 -5.05
C TRP A 74 4.14 -4.30 -5.60
N LYS A 75 4.29 -3.10 -6.18
CA LYS A 75 5.61 -2.63 -6.67
C LYS A 75 6.62 -2.42 -5.55
N HIS A 76 6.12 -2.09 -4.36
CA HIS A 76 6.93 -1.91 -3.16
C HIS A 76 6.13 -2.31 -1.92
N PRO A 77 6.73 -3.04 -0.94
CA PRO A 77 5.99 -3.51 0.24
C PRO A 77 5.32 -2.40 1.05
N VAL A 78 5.88 -1.19 1.08
CA VAL A 78 5.27 -0.05 1.79
C VAL A 78 3.95 0.38 1.17
N LEU A 79 3.77 0.18 -0.14
CA LEU A 79 2.58 0.60 -0.85
C LEU A 79 1.37 -0.23 -0.43
N TYR A 80 1.56 -1.51 -0.10
CA TYR A 80 0.52 -2.33 0.53
C TYR A 80 0.04 -1.69 1.84
N GLN A 81 0.97 -1.30 2.72
CA GLN A 81 0.65 -0.69 4.01
C GLN A 81 -0.13 0.62 3.84
N ILE A 82 0.35 1.49 2.94
CA ILE A 82 -0.26 2.80 2.70
C ILE A 82 -1.62 2.66 2.01
N CYS A 83 -1.71 1.89 0.92
CA CYS A 83 -2.94 1.79 0.11
C CYS A 83 -4.10 1.17 0.91
N ILE A 84 -3.83 0.24 1.82
CA ILE A 84 -4.87 -0.28 2.74
C ILE A 84 -5.43 0.84 3.62
N VAL A 85 -4.57 1.69 4.16
CA VAL A 85 -5.00 2.84 4.98
C VAL A 85 -5.78 3.84 4.14
N LEU A 86 -5.34 4.14 2.91
CA LEU A 86 -6.05 5.02 1.98
C LEU A 86 -7.44 4.48 1.65
N LYS A 87 -7.59 3.18 1.37
CA LYS A 87 -8.90 2.57 1.10
C LYS A 87 -9.82 2.67 2.31
N ARG A 88 -9.32 2.31 3.50
CA ARG A 88 -10.13 2.34 4.73
C ARG A 88 -10.59 3.76 5.04
N LYS A 89 -9.64 4.69 5.24
CA LYS A 89 -9.97 6.09 5.59
C LYS A 89 -10.73 6.80 4.47
N GLY A 90 -10.42 6.51 3.21
CA GLY A 90 -11.13 7.07 2.06
C GLY A 90 -12.62 6.70 2.05
N ILE A 91 -12.95 5.46 2.42
CA ILE A 91 -14.34 5.01 2.54
C ILE A 91 -14.98 5.58 3.81
N ASP A 92 -14.32 5.44 4.96
CA ASP A 92 -14.87 5.83 6.27
C ASP A 92 -15.20 7.33 6.34
N PHE A 93 -14.35 8.17 5.75
CA PHE A 93 -14.48 9.63 5.80
C PHE A 93 -14.94 10.28 4.48
N LYS A 94 -15.22 9.47 3.44
CA LYS A 94 -15.63 9.95 2.10
C LYS A 94 -14.71 11.05 1.56
N LEU A 95 -13.40 10.82 1.65
CA LEU A 95 -12.39 11.83 1.32
C LEU A 95 -12.49 12.28 -0.14
N THR A 96 -12.34 13.58 -0.35
CA THR A 96 -12.12 14.17 -1.67
C THR A 96 -10.75 13.77 -2.24
N GLU A 97 -10.53 14.02 -3.54
CA GLU A 97 -9.23 13.73 -4.17
C GLU A 97 -8.06 14.46 -3.50
N LYS A 98 -8.28 15.74 -3.12
CA LYS A 98 -7.29 16.53 -2.39
C LYS A 98 -6.97 15.92 -1.03
N GLU A 99 -7.99 15.60 -0.24
CA GLU A 99 -7.79 15.02 1.10
C GLU A 99 -7.15 13.62 1.02
N LEU A 100 -7.45 12.85 -0.02
CA LEU A 100 -6.80 11.56 -0.27
C LEU A 100 -5.32 11.74 -0.60
N ARG A 101 -4.96 12.77 -1.38
CA ARG A 101 -3.56 13.13 -1.68
C ARG A 101 -2.83 13.58 -0.41
N ASP A 102 -3.46 14.41 0.41
CA ASP A 102 -2.90 14.88 1.68
C ASP A 102 -2.67 13.70 2.65
N LEU A 103 -3.61 12.75 2.69
CA LEU A 103 -3.45 11.52 3.46
C LEU A 103 -2.31 10.65 2.90
N ALA A 104 -2.20 10.50 1.57
CA ALA A 104 -1.11 9.76 0.95
C ALA A 104 0.26 10.36 1.27
N ALA A 105 0.37 11.69 1.22
CA ALA A 105 1.58 12.41 1.62
C ALA A 105 1.93 12.16 3.10
N LYS A 106 0.94 12.23 3.99
CA LYS A 106 1.11 11.97 5.42
C LYS A 106 1.57 10.55 5.72
N GLU A 107 0.96 9.55 5.10
CA GLU A 107 1.31 8.15 5.30
C GLU A 107 2.69 7.84 4.69
N LEU A 108 3.03 8.40 3.53
CA LEU A 108 4.37 8.25 2.94
C LEU A 108 5.45 8.83 3.85
N ALA A 109 5.29 10.08 4.32
CA ALA A 109 6.24 10.71 5.23
C ALA A 109 6.40 9.94 6.56
N TYR A 110 5.31 9.35 7.07
CA TYR A 110 5.35 8.49 8.24
C TYR A 110 6.25 7.25 8.01
N TRP A 111 6.11 6.60 6.86
CA TRP A 111 6.92 5.43 6.54
C TRP A 111 8.37 5.76 6.20
N GLU A 112 8.62 6.89 5.54
CA GLU A 112 9.99 7.38 5.28
C GLU A 112 10.74 7.64 6.59
N LYS A 113 10.10 8.34 7.55
CA LYS A 113 10.69 8.55 8.88
C LYS A 113 11.01 7.25 9.61
N ARG A 114 10.17 6.21 9.46
CA ARG A 114 10.44 4.88 10.03
C ARG A 114 11.62 4.18 9.36
N ALA A 115 11.70 4.28 8.03
CA ALA A 115 12.79 3.70 7.25
C ALA A 115 14.13 4.38 7.58
N GLU A 116 14.15 5.70 7.72
CA GLU A 116 15.30 6.48 8.22
C GLU A 116 15.74 6.03 9.61
N GLY A 117 14.77 5.73 10.50
CA GLY A 117 15.03 5.16 11.82
C GLY A 117 15.49 3.70 11.80
N GLY A 118 15.71 3.09 10.63
CA GLY A 118 16.16 1.70 10.48
C GLY A 118 15.07 0.65 10.77
N ILE A 119 13.81 1.05 10.90
CA ILE A 119 12.70 0.12 11.14
C ILE A 119 12.29 -0.47 9.79
N PRO A 120 12.43 -1.79 9.57
CA PRO A 120 12.10 -2.40 8.29
C PRO A 120 10.59 -2.35 8.04
N ILE A 121 10.22 -2.29 6.76
CA ILE A 121 8.82 -2.40 6.34
C ILE A 121 8.33 -3.82 6.65
N PRO A 122 7.19 -3.97 7.36
CA PRO A 122 6.66 -5.29 7.68
C PRO A 122 6.36 -6.09 6.41
N PRO A 123 6.72 -7.39 6.37
CA PRO A 123 6.38 -8.23 5.22
C PRO A 123 4.87 -8.37 5.08
N ILE A 124 4.40 -8.46 3.84
CA ILE A 124 2.99 -8.71 3.53
C ILE A 124 2.68 -10.15 3.92
N ARG A 125 1.80 -10.32 4.92
CA ARG A 125 1.40 -11.64 5.43
C ARG A 125 -0.10 -11.80 5.29
N ARG A 126 -0.52 -12.95 4.75
CA ARG A 126 -1.92 -13.36 4.78
C ARG A 126 -2.29 -13.77 6.20
N GLN A 127 -3.40 -13.23 6.72
CA GLN A 127 -3.96 -13.70 7.97
C GLN A 127 -4.40 -15.16 7.81
N LEU A 128 -3.85 -16.05 8.62
CA LEU A 128 -4.28 -17.44 8.67
C LEU A 128 -5.72 -17.50 9.18
N ALA A 129 -6.52 -18.41 8.62
CA ALA A 129 -7.86 -18.65 9.14
C ALA A 129 -7.75 -18.99 10.64
N ALA A 130 -8.60 -18.36 11.46
CA ALA A 130 -8.70 -18.74 12.86
C ALA A 130 -9.00 -20.24 12.96
N PRO A 131 -8.38 -20.98 13.91
CA PRO A 131 -8.70 -22.38 14.13
C PRO A 131 -10.20 -22.52 14.32
N LYS A 132 -10.88 -23.21 13.38
CA LYS A 132 -12.28 -23.58 13.57
C LYS A 132 -12.30 -24.74 14.54
N ALA A 133 -12.76 -24.50 15.78
CA ALA A 133 -13.20 -25.59 16.63
C ALA A 133 -14.25 -26.40 15.85
N PRO A 134 -14.24 -27.75 15.95
CA PRO A 134 -15.28 -28.55 15.30
C PRO A 134 -16.63 -28.03 15.78
N PRO A 135 -17.57 -27.71 14.87
CA PRO A 135 -18.90 -27.30 15.28
C PRO A 135 -19.49 -28.44 16.13
N GLY A 136 -19.88 -28.12 17.36
CA GLY A 136 -20.65 -29.06 18.17
C GLY A 136 -21.95 -29.44 17.46
N PRO A 137 -22.62 -30.53 17.90
CA PRO A 137 -23.86 -30.95 17.28
C PRO A 137 -24.87 -29.80 17.28
N THR A 138 -25.42 -29.54 16.10
CA THR A 138 -26.46 -28.53 15.94
C THR A 138 -27.70 -28.94 16.75
N PRO A 139 -28.54 -27.97 17.17
CA PRO A 139 -29.80 -28.29 17.85
C PRO A 139 -30.70 -29.26 17.06
N ALA A 140 -30.65 -29.19 15.72
CA ALA A 140 -31.39 -30.11 14.85
C ALA A 140 -30.85 -31.55 14.90
N GLU A 141 -29.53 -31.72 14.97
CA GLU A 141 -28.89 -33.04 15.12
C GLU A 141 -29.20 -33.66 16.48
N LEU A 142 -29.23 -32.83 17.55
CA LEU A 142 -29.64 -33.28 18.88
C LEU A 142 -31.11 -33.74 18.89
N ALA A 143 -32.02 -32.94 18.32
CA ALA A 143 -33.43 -33.29 18.22
C ALA A 143 -33.67 -34.58 17.39
N TYR A 144 -32.92 -34.76 16.30
CA TYR A 144 -33.00 -35.96 15.48
C TYR A 144 -32.43 -37.21 16.18
N ALA A 145 -31.38 -37.05 16.99
CA ALA A 145 -30.83 -38.12 17.82
C ALA A 145 -31.82 -38.55 18.92
N GLU A 146 -32.53 -37.61 19.54
CA GLU A 146 -33.60 -37.90 20.50
C GLU A 146 -34.77 -38.63 19.84
N TYR A 147 -35.20 -38.19 18.65
CA TYR A 147 -36.22 -38.86 17.87
C TYR A 147 -35.84 -40.31 17.57
N LYS A 148 -34.62 -40.56 17.08
CA LYS A 148 -34.11 -41.92 16.82
C LYS A 148 -34.08 -42.78 18.08
N ARG A 149 -33.67 -42.22 19.23
CA ARG A 149 -33.71 -42.92 20.51
C ARG A 149 -35.11 -43.35 20.88
N LYS A 150 -36.09 -42.44 20.82
CA LYS A 150 -37.49 -42.73 21.13
C LYS A 150 -38.09 -43.79 20.19
N LYS A 151 -37.72 -43.75 18.90
CA LYS A 151 -38.20 -44.72 17.90
C LYS A 151 -37.65 -46.13 18.11
N ASN A 152 -36.43 -46.28 18.64
CA ASN A 152 -35.82 -47.60 18.86
C ASN A 152 -36.23 -48.26 20.20
N LEU A 153 -36.93 -47.52 21.07
CA LEU A 153 -37.39 -47.97 22.39
C LEU A 153 -38.87 -48.43 22.39
N GLY A 154 -39.57 -48.30 21.27
CA GLY A 154 -40.94 -48.80 21.06
C GLY A 154 -41.00 -49.71 19.84
#